data_AF-A0A8T8D9H8-F1
#
_entry.id   AF-A0A8T8D9H8-F1
#
_cell.length_a   1.000
_cell.length_b   1.000
_cell.length_c   1.000
_cell.angle_alpha   90.00
_cell.angle_beta   90.00
_cell.angle_gamma   90.00
#
_symmetry.space_group_name_H-M   'P 1'
#
loop_
_entity.id
_entity.type
_entity.pdbx_description
1 polymer ?
#
loop_
_entity_poly.entity_id
_entity_poly.type
_entity_poly.pdbx_seq_one_letter_code
_entity_poly.pdbx_strand_id
1 'polypeptide(L)'
;MNVPFHPGEPAGENLSQPSGSPQPRAAGAPEEVVQAAAVQAAVPPAPEGRPAGRLLELVPAELVRLRGTALRQAIAASEGRVLAAEVVAVAAPLVDGVTNGELAAAFGADLLLVNVYDVRAPRIAGLPGWDEPAGAAPAWAVPGPAAAAGEPATLPAAPPASTGPARAGTAAPAAAPGTHPAEAAPATAPPGAPATGTPAGRAVPGAAAPGLQGPLAALALLAGRVVGINLEPSDRVPPGRRATPENALRAVEQGAQWILLTGNPQTGVTPEGILQAAEAIRRVLPPERLLLAAGRMHGAGCWFGQEPFLDEGAVKDLVAAGVDLVALPAPATVPGVTLDQARRWVEAVHAAGALAMSTVGTSQEGADRETVRQIALMAKAAGFDVHHVGDAGYHGIALPENILAYGIAIRGRRHTYRRMALSPWRR
;
A
#
# COMPACT_ATOMS: atom_id res chain seq x y z
N MET A 1 19.95 -47.03 -48.56
CA MET A 1 20.21 -47.87 -47.37
C MET A 1 19.05 -47.61 -46.42
N ASN A 2 17.92 -48.33 -46.43
CA ASN A 2 17.70 -49.78 -46.25
C ASN A 2 18.52 -50.37 -45.10
N VAL A 3 17.94 -50.48 -43.90
CA VAL A 3 17.58 -51.76 -43.24
C VAL A 3 16.45 -51.53 -42.19
N PRO A 4 15.35 -52.31 -42.20
CA PRO A 4 14.39 -52.46 -41.10
C PRO A 4 14.40 -53.89 -40.48
N PHE A 5 13.75 -54.04 -39.31
CA PHE A 5 13.11 -55.29 -38.78
C PHE A 5 14.08 -56.43 -38.30
N HIS A 6 13.84 -57.27 -37.27
CA HIS A 6 12.65 -57.66 -36.49
C HIS A 6 13.08 -58.55 -35.25
N PRO A 7 12.23 -59.38 -34.60
CA PRO A 7 11.70 -59.28 -33.23
C PRO A 7 12.21 -60.34 -32.22
N GLY A 8 11.72 -60.32 -30.98
CA GLY A 8 11.89 -61.43 -30.02
C GLY A 8 11.04 -61.28 -28.75
N GLU A 9 9.87 -61.90 -28.75
CA GLU A 9 9.13 -62.40 -27.57
C GLU A 9 9.48 -63.90 -27.40
N PRO A 10 9.32 -64.58 -26.23
CA PRO A 10 7.99 -64.77 -25.63
C PRO A 10 7.87 -65.04 -24.10
N ALA A 11 6.61 -64.93 -23.64
CA ALA A 11 5.84 -65.75 -22.68
C ALA A 11 6.23 -65.89 -21.19
N GLY A 12 5.21 -65.69 -20.33
CA GLY A 12 5.17 -66.16 -18.94
C GLY A 12 3.94 -65.68 -18.17
N GLU A 13 2.87 -66.47 -18.20
CA GLU A 13 1.56 -66.28 -17.56
C GLU A 13 1.62 -66.10 -16.03
N ASN A 14 0.69 -65.32 -15.45
CA ASN A 14 -0.26 -65.88 -14.48
C ASN A 14 -1.51 -65.02 -14.26
N LEU A 15 -2.67 -65.66 -14.33
CA LEU A 15 -3.99 -65.13 -14.07
C LEU A 15 -4.42 -65.45 -12.63
N SER A 16 -4.82 -64.43 -11.87
CA SER A 16 -5.77 -64.57 -10.76
C SER A 16 -6.41 -63.23 -10.40
N GLN A 17 -7.72 -63.12 -10.61
CA GLN A 17 -8.61 -62.01 -10.21
C GLN A 17 -8.98 -62.09 -8.71
N PRO A 18 -9.90 -61.26 -8.16
CA PRO A 18 -9.95 -59.79 -8.13
C PRO A 18 -10.07 -59.28 -6.67
N SER A 19 -9.60 -58.07 -6.34
CA SER A 19 -9.99 -57.44 -5.07
C SER A 19 -10.19 -55.93 -5.21
N GLY A 20 -11.42 -55.50 -4.92
CA GLY A 20 -11.72 -54.16 -4.45
C GLY A 20 -11.67 -53.06 -5.50
N SER A 21 -12.83 -52.72 -6.07
CA SER A 21 -13.03 -51.37 -6.62
C SER A 21 -12.71 -50.35 -5.51
N PRO A 22 -11.76 -49.42 -5.69
CA PRO A 22 -11.62 -48.32 -4.75
C PRO A 22 -12.84 -47.43 -4.94
N GLN A 23 -13.68 -47.32 -3.91
CA GLN A 23 -14.64 -46.23 -3.84
C GLN A 23 -13.89 -44.90 -4.01
N PRO A 24 -14.46 -43.93 -4.74
CA PRO A 24 -13.81 -42.65 -4.91
C PRO A 24 -13.69 -42.00 -3.53
N ARG A 25 -12.45 -41.84 -3.04
CA ARG A 25 -12.19 -40.87 -1.97
C ARG A 25 -12.73 -39.55 -2.47
N ALA A 26 -13.61 -38.92 -1.70
CA ALA A 26 -14.03 -37.55 -1.93
C ALA A 26 -12.76 -36.71 -2.07
N ALA A 27 -12.45 -36.31 -3.31
CA ALA A 27 -11.35 -35.41 -3.56
C ALA A 27 -11.72 -34.11 -2.84
N GLY A 28 -10.96 -33.78 -1.79
CA GLY A 28 -11.05 -32.46 -1.17
C GLY A 28 -10.91 -31.39 -2.25
N ALA A 29 -11.58 -30.25 -2.05
CA ALA A 29 -11.44 -29.13 -2.98
C ALA A 29 -9.95 -28.79 -3.19
N PRO A 30 -9.53 -28.35 -4.40
CA PRO A 30 -8.16 -27.93 -4.66
C PRO A 30 -7.68 -26.95 -3.59
N GLU A 31 -6.40 -27.02 -3.19
CA GLU A 31 -5.82 -26.21 -2.10
C GLU A 31 -6.09 -24.70 -2.28
N GLU A 32 -6.02 -24.20 -3.52
CA GLU A 32 -6.36 -22.82 -3.87
C GLU A 32 -7.81 -22.45 -3.56
N VAL A 33 -8.76 -23.37 -3.76
CA VAL A 33 -10.18 -23.16 -3.48
C VAL A 33 -10.43 -23.12 -1.96
N VAL A 34 -9.74 -23.98 -1.21
CA VAL A 34 -9.81 -23.98 0.26
C VAL A 34 -9.23 -22.69 0.83
N GLN A 35 -8.06 -22.27 0.32
CA GLN A 35 -7.42 -21.02 0.74
C GLN A 35 -8.26 -19.81 0.35
N ALA A 36 -8.81 -19.76 -0.87
CA ALA A 36 -9.72 -18.69 -1.31
C ALA A 36 -10.96 -18.59 -0.40
N ALA A 37 -11.59 -19.72 -0.06
CA ALA A 37 -12.73 -19.74 0.85
C ALA A 37 -12.35 -19.23 2.26
N ALA A 38 -11.18 -19.62 2.77
CA ALA A 38 -10.67 -19.15 4.06
C ALA A 38 -10.40 -17.63 4.06
N VAL A 39 -9.73 -17.11 3.02
CA VAL A 39 -9.48 -15.67 2.84
C VAL A 39 -10.79 -14.91 2.75
N GLN A 40 -11.74 -15.39 1.95
CA GLN A 40 -13.05 -14.76 1.80
C GLN A 40 -13.86 -14.80 3.11
N ALA A 41 -13.68 -15.81 3.95
CA ALA A 41 -14.29 -15.82 5.29
C ALA A 41 -13.60 -14.83 6.24
N ALA A 42 -12.27 -14.70 6.17
CA ALA A 42 -11.48 -13.82 7.03
C ALA A 42 -11.57 -12.33 6.65
N VAL A 43 -11.76 -12.01 5.37
CA VAL A 43 -11.81 -10.64 4.84
C VAL A 43 -13.23 -10.30 4.42
N PRO A 44 -14.13 -9.89 5.34
CA PRO A 44 -15.54 -9.66 5.03
C PRO A 44 -15.72 -8.64 3.88
N PRO A 45 -16.80 -8.73 3.09
CA PRO A 45 -17.08 -7.70 2.10
C PRO A 45 -17.33 -6.37 2.82
N ALA A 46 -17.25 -5.25 2.08
CA ALA A 46 -17.62 -3.96 2.65
C ALA A 46 -19.05 -4.03 3.26
N PRO A 47 -19.32 -3.40 4.41
CA PRO A 47 -20.60 -3.50 5.10
C PRO A 47 -21.77 -3.07 4.19
N GLU A 48 -22.80 -3.91 4.10
CA GLU A 48 -24.01 -3.66 3.31
C GLU A 48 -24.85 -2.52 3.94
N GLY A 49 -25.47 -1.68 3.10
CA GLY A 49 -26.56 -0.78 3.54
C GLY A 49 -26.32 0.72 3.44
N ARG A 50 -25.12 1.19 3.11
CA ARG A 50 -24.89 2.60 2.73
C ARG A 50 -24.28 2.63 1.33
N PRO A 51 -24.87 3.31 0.32
CA PRO A 51 -24.15 3.55 -0.92
C PRO A 51 -22.84 4.21 -0.54
N ALA A 52 -21.72 3.64 -0.98
CA ALA A 52 -20.41 4.15 -0.62
C ALA A 52 -20.38 5.61 -1.05
N GLY A 53 -20.41 6.52 -0.06
CA GLY A 53 -20.40 7.94 -0.31
C GLY A 53 -19.15 8.32 -1.09
N ARG A 54 -19.01 9.59 -1.44
CA ARG A 54 -17.77 10.04 -2.09
C ARG A 54 -16.60 9.67 -1.19
N LEU A 55 -15.57 9.04 -1.74
CA LEU A 55 -14.38 8.61 -1.00
C LEU A 55 -13.79 9.75 -0.15
N LEU A 56 -13.87 10.98 -0.65
CA LEU A 56 -13.42 12.20 0.02
C LEU A 56 -14.21 12.57 1.29
N GLU A 57 -15.40 12.04 1.47
CA GLU A 57 -16.30 12.31 2.61
C GLU A 57 -16.14 11.28 3.72
N LEU A 58 -15.75 10.06 3.36
CA LEU A 58 -15.53 8.95 4.29
C LEU A 58 -14.47 9.30 5.33
N VAL A 59 -14.70 8.82 6.56
CA VAL A 59 -13.73 8.91 7.66
C VAL A 59 -12.72 7.75 7.58
N PRO A 60 -11.56 7.86 8.23
CA PRO A 60 -10.54 6.81 8.19
C PRO A 60 -11.06 5.43 8.59
N ALA A 61 -11.91 5.34 9.61
CA ALA A 61 -12.52 4.08 10.03
C ALA A 61 -13.37 3.40 8.94
N GLU A 62 -13.97 4.18 8.03
CA GLU A 62 -14.70 3.67 6.87
C GLU A 62 -13.72 3.29 5.74
N LEU A 63 -12.70 4.12 5.47
CA LEU A 63 -11.72 3.89 4.40
C LEU A 63 -10.94 2.58 4.59
N VAL A 64 -10.48 2.29 5.80
CA VAL A 64 -9.68 1.08 6.08
C VAL A 64 -10.50 -0.20 5.94
N ARG A 65 -11.83 -0.10 5.91
CA ARG A 65 -12.78 -1.21 5.70
C ARG A 65 -13.33 -1.27 4.27
N LEU A 66 -13.06 -0.25 3.45
CA LEU A 66 -13.59 -0.16 2.10
C LEU A 66 -12.88 -1.14 1.17
N ARG A 67 -13.64 -1.95 0.42
CA ARG A 67 -13.12 -3.01 -0.45
C ARG A 67 -13.92 -3.10 -1.74
N GLY A 68 -13.31 -3.68 -2.76
CA GLY A 68 -14.01 -4.18 -3.96
C GLY A 68 -14.96 -3.19 -4.62
N THR A 69 -16.16 -3.66 -4.96
CA THR A 69 -17.21 -2.89 -5.63
C THR A 69 -17.58 -1.62 -4.86
N ALA A 70 -17.58 -1.65 -3.51
CA ALA A 70 -17.87 -0.46 -2.70
C ALA A 70 -16.74 0.58 -2.82
N LEU A 71 -15.47 0.15 -2.84
CA LEU A 71 -14.34 1.03 -3.13
C LEU A 71 -14.46 1.64 -4.52
N ARG A 72 -14.75 0.83 -5.54
CA ARG A 72 -14.96 1.28 -6.92
C ARG A 72 -16.07 2.34 -7.01
N GLN A 73 -17.22 2.10 -6.35
CA GLN A 73 -18.33 3.05 -6.32
C GLN A 73 -17.97 4.36 -5.61
N ALA A 74 -17.24 4.30 -4.49
CA ALA A 74 -16.80 5.51 -3.77
C ALA A 74 -15.82 6.36 -4.62
N ILE A 75 -14.96 5.71 -5.40
CA ILE A 75 -14.06 6.36 -6.35
C ILE A 75 -14.89 7.04 -7.45
N ALA A 76 -15.80 6.32 -8.10
CA ALA A 76 -16.65 6.86 -9.15
C ALA A 76 -17.46 8.09 -8.66
N ALA A 77 -18.05 8.00 -7.47
CA ALA A 77 -18.78 9.10 -6.83
C ALA A 77 -17.90 10.33 -6.53
N SER A 78 -16.57 10.18 -6.55
CA SER A 78 -15.63 11.26 -6.27
C SER A 78 -15.32 12.15 -7.48
N GLU A 79 -15.79 11.85 -8.69
CA GLU A 79 -15.68 12.73 -9.88
C GLU A 79 -14.23 13.14 -10.22
N GLY A 80 -13.33 12.17 -10.36
CA GLY A 80 -11.93 12.43 -10.75
C GLY A 80 -11.16 13.24 -9.71
N ARG A 81 -11.42 13.01 -8.42
CA ARG A 81 -10.80 13.74 -7.30
C ARG A 81 -9.98 12.85 -6.36
N VAL A 82 -9.82 11.59 -6.71
CA VAL A 82 -9.07 10.61 -5.91
C VAL A 82 -7.60 10.63 -6.31
N LEU A 83 -6.72 10.81 -5.34
CA LEU A 83 -5.27 10.80 -5.52
C LEU A 83 -4.65 9.52 -4.93
N ALA A 84 -4.00 8.72 -5.76
CA ALA A 84 -3.15 7.61 -5.35
C ALA A 84 -1.68 8.04 -5.33
N ALA A 85 -0.96 7.71 -4.27
CA ALA A 85 0.48 7.90 -4.18
C ALA A 85 1.17 6.55 -4.05
N GLU A 86 2.16 6.31 -4.90
CA GLU A 86 3.02 5.15 -4.83
C GLU A 86 4.19 5.38 -3.87
N VAL A 87 4.52 4.34 -3.10
CA VAL A 87 5.66 4.33 -2.17
C VAL A 87 6.39 3.00 -2.27
N VAL A 88 7.72 3.02 -2.23
CA VAL A 88 8.53 1.79 -2.23
C VAL A 88 8.58 1.19 -0.82
N ALA A 89 8.16 -0.06 -0.69
CA ALA A 89 8.05 -0.77 0.59
C ALA A 89 9.35 -0.75 1.42
N VAL A 90 10.49 -0.91 0.77
CA VAL A 90 11.80 -1.10 1.43
C VAL A 90 12.70 0.14 1.42
N ALA A 91 12.24 1.24 0.83
CA ALA A 91 13.02 2.46 0.81
C ALA A 91 13.01 3.15 2.18
N ALA A 92 14.14 3.74 2.56
CA ALA A 92 14.24 4.45 3.84
C ALA A 92 13.20 5.58 3.92
N PRO A 93 12.50 5.76 5.05
CA PRO A 93 11.55 6.86 5.15
C PRO A 93 12.22 8.22 5.04
N LEU A 94 11.55 9.18 4.40
CA LEU A 94 12.05 10.56 4.28
C LEU A 94 12.02 11.34 5.60
N VAL A 95 11.18 10.93 6.54
CA VAL A 95 10.97 11.61 7.82
C VAL A 95 11.06 10.58 8.94
N ASP A 96 11.83 10.91 9.97
CA ASP A 96 12.07 10.03 11.11
C ASP A 96 10.77 9.62 11.81
N GLY A 97 10.66 8.33 12.11
CA GLY A 97 9.55 7.78 12.92
C GLY A 97 8.20 7.67 12.21
N VAL A 98 8.13 7.90 10.89
CA VAL A 98 6.92 7.68 10.07
C VAL A 98 7.26 6.90 8.81
N THR A 99 6.30 6.16 8.27
CA THR A 99 6.44 5.53 6.95
C THR A 99 6.31 6.56 5.83
N ASN A 100 6.87 6.27 4.64
CA ASN A 100 6.58 7.07 3.44
C ASN A 100 5.08 7.07 3.09
N GLY A 101 4.34 6.02 3.43
CA GLY A 101 2.89 5.97 3.24
C GLY A 101 2.13 6.95 4.15
N GLU A 102 2.52 7.08 5.41
CA GLU A 102 1.98 8.10 6.32
C GLU A 102 2.32 9.51 5.84
N LEU A 103 3.55 9.72 5.35
CA LEU A 103 3.96 11.00 4.78
C LEU A 103 3.11 11.35 3.55
N ALA A 104 2.93 10.43 2.61
CA ALA A 104 2.05 10.63 1.46
C ALA A 104 0.61 10.96 1.88
N ALA A 105 0.07 10.24 2.87
CA ALA A 105 -1.27 10.49 3.40
C ALA A 105 -1.39 11.88 4.06
N ALA A 106 -0.35 12.32 4.78
CA ALA A 106 -0.27 13.63 5.42
C ALA A 106 -0.21 14.79 4.40
N PHE A 107 0.23 14.54 3.17
CA PHE A 107 0.21 15.49 2.06
C PHE A 107 -1.00 15.33 1.13
N GLY A 108 -1.95 14.45 1.51
CA GLY A 108 -3.27 14.38 0.91
C GLY A 108 -3.50 13.19 -0.02
N ALA A 109 -2.62 12.19 -0.08
CA ALA A 109 -2.95 10.95 -0.77
C ALA A 109 -4.22 10.31 -0.18
N ASP A 110 -5.08 9.76 -1.04
CA ASP A 110 -6.31 9.07 -0.68
C ASP A 110 -6.14 7.55 -0.69
N LEU A 111 -5.39 7.07 -1.66
CA LEU A 111 -4.99 5.68 -1.83
C LEU A 111 -3.46 5.62 -1.72
N LEU A 112 -2.97 4.55 -1.12
CA LEU A 112 -1.54 4.21 -1.10
C LEU A 112 -1.33 2.98 -1.96
N LEU A 113 -0.31 3.03 -2.80
CA LEU A 113 0.16 1.90 -3.58
C LEU A 113 1.57 1.55 -3.09
N VAL A 114 1.73 0.38 -2.48
CA VAL A 114 3.01 -0.05 -1.92
C VAL A 114 3.74 -0.89 -2.96
N ASN A 115 4.68 -0.26 -3.66
CA ASN A 115 5.51 -0.88 -4.68
C ASN A 115 6.61 -1.73 -4.04
N VAL A 116 7.10 -2.74 -4.76
CA VAL A 116 8.19 -3.64 -4.31
C VAL A 116 7.84 -4.46 -3.05
N TYR A 117 6.57 -4.52 -2.65
CA TYR A 117 6.12 -5.33 -1.52
C TYR A 117 6.17 -6.83 -1.83
N ASP A 118 6.84 -7.61 -0.98
CA ASP A 118 6.91 -9.07 -1.09
C ASP A 118 5.97 -9.73 -0.07
N VAL A 119 4.88 -10.36 -0.53
CA VAL A 119 3.88 -10.97 0.36
C VAL A 119 4.40 -12.21 1.11
N ARG A 120 5.54 -12.77 0.69
CA ARG A 120 6.21 -13.90 1.34
C ARG A 120 7.28 -13.44 2.33
N ALA A 121 7.76 -12.20 2.21
CA ALA A 121 8.65 -11.54 3.15
C ALA A 121 8.12 -10.14 3.51
N PRO A 122 6.94 -10.05 4.15
CA PRO A 122 6.15 -8.83 4.26
C PRO A 122 6.85 -7.77 5.13
N ARG A 123 7.20 -6.65 4.51
CA ARG A 123 8.05 -5.60 5.08
C ARG A 123 7.66 -4.21 4.53
N ILE A 124 7.49 -3.21 5.41
CA ILE A 124 7.31 -1.79 5.04
C ILE A 124 8.15 -0.89 5.96
N ALA A 125 9.01 -0.07 5.36
CA ALA A 125 9.95 0.79 6.04
C ALA A 125 9.28 1.88 6.88
N GLY A 126 9.75 2.05 8.11
CA GLY A 126 9.20 3.00 9.07
C GLY A 126 8.00 2.49 9.88
N LEU A 127 7.47 1.29 9.60
CA LEU A 127 6.45 0.70 10.49
C LEU A 127 7.06 0.38 11.85
N PRO A 128 6.31 0.50 12.96
CA PRO A 128 6.81 0.08 14.26
C PRO A 128 7.24 -1.41 14.23
N GLY A 129 8.41 -1.71 14.79
CA GLY A 129 9.04 -3.03 14.67
C GLY A 129 9.92 -3.24 13.42
N TRP A 130 10.08 -2.23 12.56
CA TRP A 130 10.95 -2.26 11.38
C TRP A 130 12.44 -2.39 11.69
N ASP A 131 12.93 -1.58 12.66
CA ASP A 131 14.34 -1.53 13.08
C ASP A 131 14.64 -2.39 14.31
N GLU A 132 13.68 -3.19 14.79
CA GLU A 132 13.92 -4.01 15.98
C GLU A 132 14.80 -5.24 15.64
N PRO A 133 15.78 -5.56 16.50
CA PRO A 133 16.68 -6.69 16.27
C PRO A 133 15.90 -8.00 16.10
N ALA A 134 16.42 -8.88 15.24
CA ALA A 134 15.80 -10.16 14.90
C ALA A 134 15.38 -10.94 16.17
N GLY A 135 14.07 -11.07 16.39
CA GLY A 135 13.49 -11.75 17.55
C GLY A 135 12.34 -10.99 18.22
N ALA A 136 12.23 -9.67 18.01
CA ALA A 136 11.03 -8.93 18.40
C ALA A 136 9.85 -9.27 17.48
N ALA A 137 8.69 -9.61 18.05
CA ALA A 137 7.47 -9.72 17.27
C ALA A 137 7.22 -8.36 16.60
N PRO A 138 6.94 -8.31 15.28
CA PRO A 138 6.70 -7.04 14.63
C PRO A 138 5.50 -6.35 15.28
N ALA A 139 5.46 -5.02 15.35
CA ALA A 139 4.45 -4.31 16.15
C ALA A 139 2.99 -4.53 15.68
N TRP A 140 2.79 -5.09 14.49
CA TRP A 140 1.50 -5.51 13.97
C TRP A 140 1.08 -6.92 14.40
N ALA A 141 1.96 -7.67 15.08
CA ALA A 141 1.61 -8.91 15.76
C ALA A 141 0.77 -8.58 17.00
N VAL A 142 -0.49 -9.02 17.01
CA VAL A 142 -1.35 -8.92 18.19
C VAL A 142 -0.76 -9.83 19.28
N PRO A 143 -0.60 -9.38 20.54
CA PRO A 143 -0.26 -10.28 21.64
C PRO A 143 -1.30 -11.39 21.73
N GLY A 144 -0.87 -12.65 21.69
CA GLY A 144 -1.76 -13.79 21.91
C GLY A 144 -2.46 -13.73 23.28
N PRO A 145 -3.54 -14.49 23.51
CA PRO A 145 -4.37 -14.39 24.73
C PRO A 145 -3.71 -14.87 26.04
N ALA A 146 -2.37 -14.90 26.14
CA ALA A 146 -1.64 -15.48 27.26
C ALA A 146 -0.84 -14.49 28.14
N ALA A 147 -0.95 -13.17 27.95
CA ALA A 147 -0.11 -12.20 28.69
C ALA A 147 -0.88 -11.28 29.66
N ALA A 148 -2.08 -11.65 30.11
CA ALA A 148 -2.86 -10.89 31.10
C ALA A 148 -2.80 -11.47 32.52
N ALA A 149 -1.84 -12.35 32.82
CA ALA A 149 -1.64 -12.91 34.15
C ALA A 149 -0.18 -12.74 34.59
N GLY A 150 0.17 -11.51 34.97
CA GLY A 150 1.39 -11.22 35.72
C GLY A 150 1.00 -10.38 36.93
N GLU A 151 1.23 -10.90 38.14
CA GLU A 151 0.96 -10.20 39.39
C GLU A 151 1.62 -8.82 39.43
N PRO A 152 1.02 -7.82 40.10
CA PRO A 152 1.62 -6.49 40.20
C PRO A 152 2.94 -6.58 40.99
N ALA A 153 4.06 -6.34 40.31
CA ALA A 153 5.36 -6.25 40.93
C ALA A 153 5.41 -5.03 41.87
N THR A 154 5.53 -5.29 43.17
CA THR A 154 5.82 -4.29 44.20
C THR A 154 7.23 -3.72 43.98
N LEU A 155 7.34 -2.40 43.86
CA LEU A 155 8.60 -1.67 43.77
C LEU A 155 9.44 -1.88 45.06
N PRO A 156 10.77 -2.12 44.96
CA PRO A 156 11.63 -2.16 46.14
C PRO A 156 11.91 -0.75 46.66
N ALA A 157 12.03 -0.63 47.99
CA ALA A 157 12.32 0.64 48.67
C ALA A 157 13.73 1.16 48.34
N ALA A 158 13.85 2.48 48.19
CA ALA A 158 15.09 3.17 47.88
C ALA A 158 16.12 3.10 49.03
N PRO A 159 17.44 3.07 48.74
CA PRO A 159 18.47 3.12 49.77
C PRO A 159 18.71 4.56 50.27
N PRO A 160 19.26 4.76 51.48
CA PRO A 160 19.48 6.09 52.03
C PRO A 160 20.69 6.80 51.39
N ALA A 161 20.58 8.12 51.27
CA ALA A 161 21.58 8.98 50.63
C ALA A 161 22.87 9.10 51.46
N SER A 162 24.03 9.03 50.78
CA SER A 162 25.35 9.28 51.37
C SER A 162 25.73 10.76 51.27
N THR A 163 26.22 11.32 52.38
CA THR A 163 26.76 12.68 52.48
C THR A 163 28.23 12.72 52.11
N GLY A 164 28.62 13.50 51.10
CA GLY A 164 30.02 13.82 50.77
C GLY A 164 30.47 15.18 51.34
N PRO A 165 31.77 15.39 51.65
CA PRO A 165 32.23 16.58 52.35
C PRO A 165 32.65 17.74 51.43
N ALA A 166 32.65 18.93 52.05
CA ALA A 166 32.87 20.26 51.50
C ALA A 166 34.28 20.53 50.92
N ARG A 167 34.38 21.52 50.02
CA ARG A 167 35.64 22.16 49.63
C ARG A 167 35.61 23.67 49.90
N ALA A 168 36.68 24.15 50.54
CA ALA A 168 36.96 25.53 50.92
C ALA A 168 37.55 26.34 49.76
N GLY A 169 37.32 27.67 49.80
CA GLY A 169 37.63 28.62 48.72
C GLY A 169 38.97 29.35 48.82
N THR A 170 39.14 30.35 47.94
CA THR A 170 40.10 31.48 48.03
C THR A 170 39.64 32.63 47.10
N ALA A 171 40.19 33.83 47.37
CA ALA A 171 39.61 35.17 47.22
C ALA A 171 39.94 35.96 45.92
N ALA A 172 39.24 37.11 45.78
CA ALA A 172 39.27 38.15 44.73
C ALA A 172 40.50 39.10 44.74
N PRO A 173 40.57 40.16 43.89
CA PRO A 173 39.96 41.46 44.27
C PRO A 173 39.44 42.44 43.16
N ALA A 174 38.52 43.34 43.60
CA ALA A 174 38.23 44.79 43.32
C ALA A 174 38.13 45.36 41.87
N ALA A 175 37.31 46.38 41.50
CA ALA A 175 36.68 47.54 42.18
C ALA A 175 35.42 48.07 41.38
N ALA A 176 34.26 48.38 42.01
CA ALA A 176 33.70 49.68 42.49
C ALA A 176 32.83 50.50 41.46
N PRO A 177 31.93 51.44 41.86
CA PRO A 177 30.71 51.24 42.67
C PRO A 177 29.43 51.92 42.08
N GLY A 178 28.23 51.51 42.52
CA GLY A 178 26.97 52.22 42.24
C GLY A 178 25.71 51.65 42.93
N THR A 179 25.24 52.37 43.96
CA THR A 179 23.88 52.46 44.57
C THR A 179 23.20 51.24 45.26
N HIS A 180 22.83 51.44 46.54
CA HIS A 180 21.96 50.64 47.43
C HIS A 180 20.47 51.07 47.35
N PRO A 181 19.48 50.41 48.02
CA PRO A 181 19.43 49.04 48.56
C PRO A 181 18.23 48.21 48.03
N ALA A 182 18.32 46.89 48.18
CA ALA A 182 17.25 45.93 47.90
C ALA A 182 16.59 45.44 49.20
N GLU A 183 15.27 45.28 49.20
CA GLU A 183 14.53 44.48 50.18
C GLU A 183 13.43 43.66 49.47
N ALA A 184 13.64 42.34 49.51
CA ALA A 184 12.73 41.18 49.57
C ALA A 184 11.62 40.86 48.52
N ALA A 185 11.78 39.63 47.97
CA ALA A 185 10.78 38.59 47.65
C ALA A 185 10.30 38.45 46.17
N PRO A 186 9.92 37.23 45.71
CA PRO A 186 10.81 36.33 44.98
C PRO A 186 10.40 36.14 43.51
N ALA A 187 11.42 35.93 42.66
CA ALA A 187 11.26 35.60 41.25
C ALA A 187 10.83 34.12 41.08
N THR A 188 9.68 33.93 40.46
CA THR A 188 9.23 32.63 39.92
C THR A 188 9.98 32.34 38.63
N ALA A 189 10.85 31.33 38.65
CA ALA A 189 11.50 30.77 37.47
C ALA A 189 10.50 29.93 36.63
N PRO A 190 10.68 29.86 35.30
CA PRO A 190 9.78 29.17 34.39
C PRO A 190 9.91 27.64 34.53
N PRO A 191 8.83 26.86 34.34
CA PRO A 191 8.94 25.41 34.33
C PRO A 191 9.78 24.95 33.13
N GLY A 192 10.80 24.15 33.46
CA GLY A 192 11.83 23.65 32.56
C GLY A 192 11.36 22.53 31.62
N ALA A 193 12.18 22.35 30.59
CA ALA A 193 12.07 21.33 29.57
C ALA A 193 12.10 19.90 30.14
N PRO A 194 11.32 18.96 29.58
CA PRO A 194 11.46 17.54 29.92
C PRO A 194 12.70 16.96 29.22
N ALA A 195 13.53 16.29 30.01
CA ALA A 195 14.64 15.47 29.55
C ALA A 195 14.15 14.18 28.89
N THR A 196 14.91 13.75 27.89
CA THR A 196 14.71 12.64 26.97
C THR A 196 14.59 11.28 27.67
N GLY A 197 13.39 10.71 27.64
CA GLY A 197 13.18 9.27 27.84
C GLY A 197 13.15 8.56 26.49
N THR A 198 13.88 7.45 26.35
CA THR A 198 13.77 6.52 25.22
C THR A 198 12.31 6.03 25.14
N PRO A 199 11.60 6.21 24.02
CA PRO A 199 10.19 5.83 23.95
C PRO A 199 10.12 4.30 23.91
N ALA A 200 9.60 3.70 24.98
CA ALA A 200 9.11 2.32 24.94
C ALA A 200 8.07 2.21 23.81
N GLY A 201 8.22 1.20 22.95
CA GLY A 201 7.36 0.94 21.79
C GLY A 201 5.89 1.11 22.16
N ARG A 202 5.29 2.18 21.65
CA ARG A 202 3.89 2.51 21.90
C ARG A 202 3.06 1.53 21.08
N ALA A 203 2.58 0.46 21.71
CA ALA A 203 1.62 -0.45 21.10
C ALA A 203 0.45 0.38 20.51
N VAL A 204 0.14 0.17 19.23
CA VAL A 204 -0.97 0.83 18.54
C VAL A 204 -2.28 0.35 19.17
N PRO A 205 -3.02 1.17 19.93
CA PRO A 205 -4.23 0.68 20.60
C PRO A 205 -5.42 0.72 19.63
N GLY A 206 -5.93 -0.45 19.27
CA GLY A 206 -7.37 -0.71 19.09
C GLY A 206 -8.15 0.04 17.99
N ALA A 207 -8.12 -0.53 16.78
CA ALA A 207 -9.33 -0.90 16.04
C ALA A 207 -8.91 -1.72 14.80
N ALA A 208 -8.45 -2.96 15.01
CA ALA A 208 -8.43 -3.91 13.91
C ALA A 208 -9.85 -3.94 13.30
N ALA A 209 -9.96 -3.79 11.98
CA ALA A 209 -11.08 -4.44 11.31
C ALA A 209 -10.99 -5.92 11.73
N PRO A 210 -12.02 -6.50 12.35
CA PRO A 210 -11.92 -7.87 12.85
C PRO A 210 -11.49 -8.77 11.69
N GLY A 211 -10.30 -9.38 11.79
CA GLY A 211 -9.81 -10.41 10.86
C GLY A 211 -8.50 -10.11 10.09
N LEU A 212 -8.13 -8.86 9.84
CA LEU A 212 -6.97 -8.54 8.99
C LEU A 212 -5.70 -8.24 9.80
N GLN A 213 -4.62 -8.98 9.51
CA GLN A 213 -3.34 -8.91 10.22
C GLN A 213 -2.19 -8.79 9.20
N GLY A 214 -1.29 -7.83 9.40
CA GLY A 214 -0.10 -7.69 8.56
C GLY A 214 0.36 -6.24 8.35
N PRO A 215 1.52 -6.03 7.69
CA PRO A 215 2.07 -4.69 7.46
C PRO A 215 1.14 -3.75 6.67
N LEU A 216 0.39 -4.26 5.68
CA LEU A 216 -0.51 -3.43 4.88
C LEU A 216 -1.71 -2.97 5.71
N ALA A 217 -2.28 -3.85 6.53
CA ALA A 217 -3.35 -3.49 7.46
C ALA A 217 -2.86 -2.46 8.50
N ALA A 218 -1.64 -2.63 9.02
CA ALA A 218 -1.03 -1.68 9.95
C ALA A 218 -0.82 -0.31 9.29
N LEU A 219 -0.29 -0.27 8.08
CA LEU A 219 -0.14 0.97 7.31
C LEU A 219 -1.49 1.65 7.06
N ALA A 220 -2.51 0.88 6.67
CA ALA A 220 -3.86 1.41 6.44
C ALA A 220 -4.42 2.10 7.69
N LEU A 221 -4.22 1.50 8.87
CA LEU A 221 -4.64 2.06 10.16
C LEU A 221 -3.87 3.32 10.54
N LEU A 222 -2.54 3.30 10.42
CA LEU A 222 -1.68 4.45 10.76
C LEU A 222 -1.96 5.64 9.83
N ALA A 223 -2.00 5.40 8.52
CA ALA A 223 -2.26 6.44 7.53
C ALA A 223 -3.75 6.84 7.47
N GLY A 224 -4.66 5.97 7.90
CA GLY A 224 -6.10 6.16 7.74
C GLY A 224 -6.52 6.18 6.27
N ARG A 225 -5.94 5.28 5.46
CA ARG A 225 -6.06 5.23 3.99
C ARG A 225 -6.33 3.84 3.45
N VAL A 226 -6.81 3.82 2.22
CA VAL A 226 -6.94 2.60 1.42
C VAL A 226 -5.55 2.20 0.93
N VAL A 227 -5.10 0.98 1.24
CA VAL A 227 -3.76 0.48 0.88
C VAL A 227 -3.85 -0.63 -0.16
N GLY A 228 -2.94 -0.63 -1.13
CA GLY A 228 -2.79 -1.67 -2.13
C GLY A 228 -1.33 -1.95 -2.45
N ILE A 229 -1.09 -2.91 -3.34
CA ILE A 229 0.27 -3.31 -3.76
C ILE A 229 0.36 -3.51 -5.27
N ASN A 230 1.58 -3.52 -5.80
CA ASN A 230 1.86 -3.96 -7.16
C ASN A 230 2.19 -5.45 -7.15
N LEU A 231 1.62 -6.19 -8.10
CA LEU A 231 2.07 -7.53 -8.46
C LEU A 231 2.41 -7.57 -9.95
N GLU A 232 3.45 -8.31 -10.31
CA GLU A 232 3.96 -8.34 -11.69
C GLU A 232 3.85 -9.74 -12.29
N PRO A 233 3.26 -9.92 -13.49
CA PRO A 233 3.19 -11.21 -14.17
C PRO A 233 4.53 -11.52 -14.85
N SER A 234 5.57 -11.75 -14.05
CA SER A 234 6.92 -12.03 -14.53
C SER A 234 7.68 -12.95 -13.58
N ASP A 235 8.43 -13.90 -14.13
CA ASP A 235 9.36 -14.72 -13.37
C ASP A 235 10.65 -13.99 -12.96
N ARG A 236 10.89 -12.78 -13.52
CA ARG A 236 12.08 -11.97 -13.23
C ARG A 236 11.98 -11.20 -11.92
N VAL A 237 10.80 -11.17 -11.28
CA VAL A 237 10.63 -10.58 -9.94
C VAL A 237 10.64 -11.67 -8.87
N PRO A 238 10.97 -11.32 -7.61
CA PRO A 238 10.91 -12.25 -6.47
C PRO A 238 9.57 -13.00 -6.38
N PRO A 239 9.55 -14.26 -5.92
CA PRO A 239 8.33 -15.08 -5.91
C PRO A 239 7.13 -14.44 -5.22
N GLY A 240 7.30 -13.66 -4.16
CA GLY A 240 6.20 -12.98 -3.47
C GLY A 240 5.72 -11.68 -4.11
N ARG A 241 6.36 -11.24 -5.22
CA ARG A 241 5.92 -10.09 -6.04
C ARG A 241 5.19 -10.51 -7.31
N ARG A 242 5.10 -11.82 -7.58
CA ARG A 242 4.49 -12.33 -8.81
C ARG A 242 2.97 -12.20 -8.76
N ALA A 243 2.36 -11.86 -9.89
CA ALA A 243 0.92 -11.78 -10.05
C ALA A 243 0.28 -13.18 -10.17
N THR A 244 0.15 -13.86 -9.03
CA THR A 244 -0.49 -15.18 -8.92
C THR A 244 -1.73 -15.12 -8.03
N PRO A 245 -2.70 -16.04 -8.19
CA PRO A 245 -3.84 -16.16 -7.29
C PRO A 245 -3.42 -16.29 -5.82
N GLU A 246 -2.42 -17.13 -5.53
CA GLU A 246 -1.90 -17.34 -4.16
C GLU A 246 -1.37 -16.03 -3.56
N ASN A 247 -0.55 -15.27 -4.30
CA ASN A 247 0.01 -14.02 -3.79
C ASN A 247 -1.06 -12.93 -3.63
N ALA A 248 -2.07 -12.90 -4.52
CA ALA A 248 -3.19 -11.97 -4.39
C ALA A 248 -4.04 -12.28 -3.14
N LEU A 249 -4.30 -13.55 -2.86
CA LEU A 249 -4.98 -13.98 -1.64
C LEU A 249 -4.19 -13.58 -0.39
N ARG A 250 -2.88 -13.84 -0.37
CA ARG A 250 -1.98 -13.45 0.73
C ARG A 250 -1.91 -11.94 0.92
N ALA A 251 -1.89 -11.16 -0.17
CA ALA A 251 -1.92 -9.70 -0.09
C ALA A 251 -3.20 -9.21 0.58
N VAL A 252 -4.35 -9.78 0.21
CA VAL A 252 -5.65 -9.44 0.79
C VAL A 252 -5.71 -9.85 2.28
N GLU A 253 -5.22 -11.04 2.65
CA GLU A 253 -5.07 -11.46 4.06
C GLU A 253 -4.22 -10.46 4.87
N GLN A 254 -3.15 -9.93 4.26
CA GLN A 254 -2.23 -8.97 4.89
C GLN A 254 -2.79 -7.54 4.97
N GLY A 255 -3.94 -7.28 4.33
CA GLY A 255 -4.68 -6.03 4.41
C GLY A 255 -4.84 -5.26 3.09
N ALA A 256 -4.36 -5.79 1.96
CA ALA A 256 -4.54 -5.14 0.66
C ALA A 256 -6.03 -4.95 0.33
N GLN A 257 -6.38 -3.75 -0.13
CA GLN A 257 -7.73 -3.34 -0.51
C GLN A 257 -7.88 -3.28 -2.04
N TRP A 258 -6.75 -3.09 -2.71
CA TRP A 258 -6.62 -3.08 -4.15
C TRP A 258 -5.25 -3.62 -4.56
N ILE A 259 -5.16 -4.14 -5.78
CA ILE A 259 -3.91 -4.66 -6.37
C ILE A 259 -3.79 -4.06 -7.75
N LEU A 260 -2.60 -3.55 -8.08
CA LEU A 260 -2.24 -3.14 -9.43
C LEU A 260 -1.39 -4.21 -10.11
N LEU A 261 -1.89 -4.74 -11.23
CA LEU A 261 -1.12 -5.59 -12.13
C LEU A 261 -0.39 -4.72 -13.15
N THR A 262 0.92 -4.64 -12.99
CA THR A 262 1.76 -3.86 -13.88
C THR A 262 3.15 -4.49 -14.01
N GLY A 263 4.07 -3.81 -14.68
CA GLY A 263 5.44 -4.27 -14.83
C GLY A 263 6.40 -3.11 -14.89
N ASN A 264 7.42 -3.15 -14.03
CA ASN A 264 8.53 -2.20 -14.11
C ASN A 264 9.30 -2.40 -15.43
N PRO A 265 10.07 -1.41 -15.91
CA PRO A 265 10.90 -1.60 -17.09
C PRO A 265 11.81 -2.83 -16.92
N GLN A 266 12.07 -3.55 -18.02
CA GLN A 266 12.99 -4.71 -18.06
C GLN A 266 12.53 -5.99 -17.33
N THR A 267 11.40 -5.95 -16.63
CA THR A 267 10.83 -7.14 -15.98
C THR A 267 10.23 -8.13 -16.97
N GLY A 268 10.03 -7.74 -18.23
CA GLY A 268 9.52 -8.64 -19.28
C GLY A 268 8.02 -8.90 -19.21
N VAL A 269 7.28 -8.08 -18.46
CA VAL A 269 5.81 -8.12 -18.41
C VAL A 269 5.23 -7.84 -19.80
N THR A 270 4.32 -8.72 -20.24
CA THR A 270 3.60 -8.60 -21.52
C THR A 270 2.12 -8.29 -21.28
N PRO A 271 1.41 -7.70 -22.27
CA PRO A 271 -0.04 -7.51 -22.19
C PRO A 271 -0.80 -8.82 -21.92
N GLU A 272 -0.40 -9.91 -22.58
CA GLU A 272 -1.01 -11.23 -22.42
C GLU A 272 -0.81 -11.78 -21.00
N GLY A 273 0.38 -11.58 -20.43
CA GLY A 273 0.67 -11.97 -19.05
C GLY A 273 -0.19 -11.20 -18.04
N ILE A 274 -0.44 -9.91 -18.28
CA ILE A 274 -1.36 -9.10 -17.44
C ILE A 274 -2.79 -9.66 -17.52
N LEU A 275 -3.29 -9.96 -18.73
CA LEU A 275 -4.64 -10.51 -18.92
C LEU A 275 -4.80 -11.86 -18.21
N GLN A 276 -3.87 -12.79 -18.42
CA GLN A 276 -3.89 -14.11 -17.79
C GLN A 276 -3.86 -14.02 -16.27
N ALA A 277 -3.03 -13.12 -15.71
CA ALA A 277 -2.96 -12.90 -14.28
C ALA A 277 -4.24 -12.28 -13.73
N ALA A 278 -4.83 -11.31 -14.44
CA ALA A 278 -6.09 -10.68 -14.05
C ALA A 278 -7.23 -11.71 -13.96
N GLU A 279 -7.40 -12.52 -15.00
CA GLU A 279 -8.41 -13.59 -15.02
C GLU A 279 -8.19 -14.60 -13.88
N ALA A 280 -6.94 -15.05 -13.70
CA ALA A 280 -6.60 -16.03 -12.67
C ALA A 280 -6.89 -15.48 -11.26
N ILE A 281 -6.53 -14.23 -10.98
CA ILE A 281 -6.82 -13.58 -9.69
C ILE A 281 -8.32 -13.40 -9.50
N ARG A 282 -9.05 -13.01 -10.55
CA ARG A 282 -10.50 -12.79 -10.46
C ARG A 282 -11.28 -14.08 -10.17
N ARG A 283 -10.76 -15.25 -10.56
CA ARG A 283 -11.36 -16.57 -10.19
C ARG A 283 -11.35 -16.82 -8.68
N VAL A 284 -10.38 -16.28 -7.93
CA VAL A 284 -10.25 -16.50 -6.48
C VAL A 284 -10.69 -15.30 -5.63
N LEU A 285 -10.67 -14.09 -6.19
CA LEU A 285 -11.01 -12.85 -5.51
C LEU A 285 -12.09 -12.08 -6.30
N PRO A 286 -13.38 -12.22 -5.92
CA PRO A 286 -14.47 -11.60 -6.64
C PRO A 286 -14.49 -10.07 -6.45
N PRO A 287 -15.21 -9.32 -7.31
CA PRO A 287 -15.23 -7.87 -7.31
C PRO A 287 -15.61 -7.23 -5.98
N GLU A 288 -16.39 -7.90 -5.14
CA GLU A 288 -16.83 -7.40 -3.83
C GLU A 288 -15.70 -7.39 -2.79
N ARG A 289 -14.63 -8.17 -3.03
CA ARG A 289 -13.52 -8.38 -2.08
C ARG A 289 -12.27 -7.57 -2.44
N LEU A 290 -12.00 -7.41 -3.73
CA LEU A 290 -10.79 -6.76 -4.22
C LEU A 290 -11.11 -5.84 -5.39
N LEU A 291 -10.65 -4.58 -5.31
CA LEU A 291 -10.54 -3.72 -6.48
C LEU A 291 -9.28 -4.12 -7.25
N LEU A 292 -9.45 -4.69 -8.44
CA LEU A 292 -8.33 -5.12 -9.28
C LEU A 292 -8.04 -4.03 -10.31
N ALA A 293 -6.82 -3.51 -10.28
CA ALA A 293 -6.32 -2.58 -11.26
C ALA A 293 -5.31 -3.27 -12.17
N ALA A 294 -5.23 -2.85 -13.43
CA ALA A 294 -4.22 -3.34 -14.36
C ALA A 294 -3.96 -2.34 -15.48
N GLY A 295 -2.77 -2.37 -16.05
CA GLY A 295 -2.48 -1.60 -17.26
C GLY A 295 -1.01 -1.29 -17.44
N ARG A 296 -0.75 -0.26 -18.25
CA ARG A 296 0.59 0.15 -18.63
C ARG A 296 0.84 1.59 -18.24
N MET A 297 1.86 1.81 -17.41
CA MET A 297 2.20 3.13 -16.88
C MET A 297 3.22 3.87 -17.74
N HIS A 298 4.09 3.14 -18.43
CA HIS A 298 5.18 3.70 -19.24
C HIS A 298 5.55 2.82 -20.45
N GLY A 299 6.23 3.44 -21.42
CA GLY A 299 6.73 2.82 -22.64
C GLY A 299 7.91 1.85 -22.50
N ALA A 300 8.73 1.99 -21.44
CA ALA A 300 10.02 1.30 -21.27
C ALA A 300 10.94 1.32 -22.52
N GLY A 301 10.76 2.29 -23.43
CA GLY A 301 11.45 2.36 -24.73
C GLY A 301 10.99 1.34 -25.78
N CYS A 302 10.10 0.41 -25.42
CA CYS A 302 9.71 -0.73 -26.27
C CYS A 302 8.69 -0.38 -27.37
N TRP A 303 8.15 0.83 -27.37
CA TRP A 303 7.09 1.28 -28.28
C TRP A 303 7.64 2.06 -29.49
N PHE A 304 8.94 2.35 -29.52
CA PHE A 304 9.56 3.06 -30.65
C PHE A 304 9.51 2.16 -31.90
N GLY A 305 8.63 2.50 -32.87
CA GLY A 305 8.40 1.70 -34.09
C GLY A 305 7.35 0.59 -33.95
N GLN A 306 6.62 0.52 -32.84
CA GLN A 306 5.50 -0.41 -32.63
C GLN A 306 4.28 0.42 -32.22
N GLU A 307 3.42 0.75 -33.19
CA GLU A 307 2.09 1.29 -32.88
C GLU A 307 1.05 0.16 -32.80
N PRO A 308 0.10 0.22 -31.84
CA PRO A 308 -0.04 1.18 -30.73
C PRO A 308 0.55 0.66 -29.40
N PHE A 309 1.05 1.60 -28.56
CA PHE A 309 1.55 1.31 -27.18
C PHE A 309 0.50 0.62 -26.29
N LEU A 310 -0.75 1.07 -26.43
CA LEU A 310 -1.98 0.46 -25.92
C LEU A 310 -3.13 1.01 -26.79
N ASP A 311 -3.96 0.13 -27.37
CA ASP A 311 -5.19 0.54 -28.07
C ASP A 311 -6.44 0.30 -27.23
N GLU A 312 -7.57 0.82 -27.72
CA GLU A 312 -8.89 0.66 -27.13
C GLU A 312 -9.38 -0.80 -27.12
N GLY A 313 -8.81 -1.68 -27.95
CA GLY A 313 -9.07 -3.12 -27.92
C GLY A 313 -8.48 -3.76 -26.66
N ALA A 314 -7.18 -3.54 -26.44
CA ALA A 314 -6.47 -4.00 -25.25
C ALA A 314 -7.10 -3.45 -23.95
N VAL A 315 -7.61 -2.21 -23.97
CA VAL A 315 -8.40 -1.66 -22.85
C VAL A 315 -9.64 -2.51 -22.56
N LYS A 316 -10.41 -2.86 -23.59
CA LYS A 316 -11.63 -3.68 -23.43
C LYS A 316 -11.29 -5.08 -22.94
N ASP A 317 -10.19 -5.66 -23.43
CA ASP A 317 -9.74 -6.99 -23.00
C ASP A 317 -9.38 -7.00 -21.51
N LEU A 318 -8.73 -5.96 -20.99
CA LEU A 318 -8.46 -5.82 -19.56
C LEU A 318 -9.76 -5.82 -18.74
N VAL A 319 -10.74 -5.03 -19.16
CA VAL A 319 -12.03 -4.96 -18.46
C VAL A 319 -12.78 -6.29 -18.53
N ALA A 320 -12.75 -6.97 -19.69
CA ALA A 320 -13.33 -8.30 -19.86
C ALA A 320 -12.65 -9.36 -18.97
N ALA A 321 -11.35 -9.23 -18.71
CA ALA A 321 -10.60 -10.06 -17.77
C ALA A 321 -10.96 -9.79 -16.28
N GLY A 322 -11.84 -8.82 -16.02
CA GLY A 322 -12.34 -8.50 -14.68
C GLY A 322 -11.55 -7.39 -13.98
N VAL A 323 -10.85 -6.52 -14.71
CA VAL A 323 -10.19 -5.32 -14.18
C VAL A 323 -11.22 -4.22 -13.89
N ASP A 324 -11.22 -3.70 -12.67
CA ASP A 324 -12.11 -2.62 -12.21
C ASP A 324 -11.57 -1.22 -12.50
N LEU A 325 -10.24 -1.08 -12.56
CA LEU A 325 -9.52 0.18 -12.71
C LEU A 325 -8.36 0.03 -13.72
N VAL A 326 -8.46 0.68 -14.87
CA VAL A 326 -7.45 0.59 -15.92
C VAL A 326 -6.39 1.68 -15.75
N ALA A 327 -5.13 1.29 -15.56
CA ALA A 327 -4.00 2.19 -15.43
C ALA A 327 -3.47 2.61 -16.81
N LEU A 328 -3.48 3.91 -17.08
CA LEU A 328 -3.10 4.50 -18.36
C LEU A 328 -2.14 5.68 -18.12
N PRO A 329 -1.19 5.96 -19.02
CA PRO A 329 -0.32 7.11 -18.86
C PRO A 329 -1.12 8.41 -18.87
N ALA A 330 -0.79 9.33 -17.97
CA ALA A 330 -1.34 10.67 -18.01
C ALA A 330 -0.84 11.42 -19.27
N PRO A 331 -1.59 12.43 -19.76
CA PRO A 331 -1.13 13.28 -20.85
C PRO A 331 0.25 13.86 -20.56
N ALA A 332 1.11 13.90 -21.60
CA ALA A 332 2.48 14.40 -21.55
C ALA A 332 3.48 13.64 -20.65
N THR A 333 3.12 12.45 -20.13
CA THR A 333 4.04 11.65 -19.31
C THR A 333 4.77 10.54 -20.07
N VAL A 334 4.23 10.12 -21.20
CA VAL A 334 4.85 9.17 -22.14
C VAL A 334 4.84 9.81 -23.53
N PRO A 335 5.91 9.68 -24.34
CA PRO A 335 5.93 10.34 -25.63
C PRO A 335 4.82 9.80 -26.54
N GLY A 336 4.17 10.69 -27.29
CA GLY A 336 2.98 10.37 -28.10
C GLY A 336 1.65 10.41 -27.34
N VAL A 337 1.65 10.44 -25.99
CA VAL A 337 0.41 10.49 -25.20
C VAL A 337 -0.08 11.93 -25.07
N THR A 338 -1.01 12.29 -25.95
CA THR A 338 -1.70 13.59 -25.95
C THR A 338 -2.94 13.57 -25.04
N LEU A 339 -3.51 14.75 -24.77
CA LEU A 339 -4.79 14.87 -24.07
C LEU A 339 -5.92 14.12 -24.80
N ASP A 340 -5.99 14.25 -26.13
CA ASP A 340 -6.99 13.56 -26.94
C ASP A 340 -6.81 12.05 -26.93
N GLN A 341 -5.57 11.56 -26.98
CA GLN A 341 -5.30 10.13 -26.87
C GLN A 341 -5.77 9.59 -25.51
N ALA A 342 -5.42 10.28 -24.42
CA ALA A 342 -5.84 9.89 -23.09
C ALA A 342 -7.37 9.89 -22.95
N ARG A 343 -8.06 10.91 -23.49
CA ARG A 343 -9.52 10.99 -23.50
C ARG A 343 -10.14 9.78 -24.22
N ARG A 344 -9.62 9.38 -25.38
CA ARG A 344 -10.12 8.20 -26.12
C ARG A 344 -10.00 6.91 -25.29
N TRP A 345 -8.87 6.72 -24.61
CA TRP A 345 -8.71 5.57 -23.72
C TRP A 345 -9.69 5.61 -22.55
N VAL A 346 -9.85 6.76 -21.89
CA VAL A 346 -10.81 6.93 -20.79
C VAL A 346 -12.24 6.62 -21.26
N GLU A 347 -12.64 7.13 -22.42
CA GLU A 347 -13.96 6.83 -23.02
C GLU A 347 -14.14 5.33 -23.28
N ALA A 348 -13.10 4.65 -23.78
CA ALA A 348 -13.14 3.20 -23.97
C ALA A 348 -13.26 2.42 -22.65
N VAL A 349 -12.54 2.85 -21.61
CA VAL A 349 -12.62 2.28 -20.25
C VAL A 349 -14.02 2.42 -19.67
N HIS A 350 -14.59 3.63 -19.72
CA HIS A 350 -15.92 3.92 -19.20
C HIS A 350 -17.01 3.19 -19.98
N ALA A 351 -16.90 3.13 -21.32
CA ALA A 351 -17.82 2.38 -22.17
C ALA A 351 -17.79 0.86 -21.89
N ALA A 352 -16.65 0.34 -21.44
CA ALA A 352 -16.51 -1.06 -21.01
C ALA A 352 -16.98 -1.32 -19.57
N GLY A 353 -17.28 -0.27 -18.79
CA GLY A 353 -17.84 -0.38 -17.42
C GLY A 353 -16.81 -0.34 -16.29
N ALA A 354 -15.56 0.01 -16.57
CA ALA A 354 -14.49 0.16 -15.57
C ALA A 354 -14.18 1.65 -15.29
N LEU A 355 -13.28 1.90 -14.35
CA LEU A 355 -12.75 3.23 -14.04
C LEU A 355 -11.36 3.42 -14.64
N ALA A 356 -10.95 4.67 -14.88
CA ALA A 356 -9.63 4.99 -15.42
C ALA A 356 -8.72 5.62 -14.36
N MET A 357 -7.46 5.18 -14.30
CA MET A 357 -6.42 5.78 -13.48
C MET A 357 -5.30 6.38 -14.33
N SER A 358 -5.03 7.68 -14.16
CA SER A 358 -3.92 8.34 -14.85
C SER A 358 -2.62 8.04 -14.12
N THR A 359 -1.53 7.69 -14.79
CA THR A 359 -0.25 7.40 -14.14
C THR A 359 0.84 8.39 -14.53
N VAL A 360 1.44 9.00 -13.50
CA VAL A 360 2.71 9.73 -13.59
C VAL A 360 3.78 8.83 -12.96
N GLY A 361 4.61 8.19 -13.79
CA GLY A 361 5.60 7.19 -13.36
C GLY A 361 6.82 7.17 -14.29
N THR A 362 7.25 8.36 -14.70
CA THR A 362 8.33 8.60 -15.67
C THR A 362 9.31 9.65 -15.15
N SER A 363 9.49 9.69 -13.83
CA SER A 363 10.28 10.69 -13.09
C SER A 363 9.68 12.10 -13.03
N GLN A 364 8.59 12.36 -13.74
CA GLN A 364 7.91 13.66 -13.73
C GLN A 364 7.17 13.97 -12.43
N GLU A 365 6.89 12.96 -11.61
CA GLU A 365 6.41 13.12 -10.23
C GLU A 365 7.44 13.84 -9.33
N GLY A 366 8.72 13.85 -9.72
CA GLY A 366 9.80 14.62 -9.10
C GLY A 366 10.04 16.00 -9.73
N ALA A 367 9.26 16.39 -10.74
CA ALA A 367 9.38 17.71 -11.38
C ALA A 367 8.92 18.85 -10.46
N ASP A 368 9.02 20.09 -10.93
CA ASP A 368 8.50 21.23 -10.20
C ASP A 368 6.95 21.18 -10.07
N ARG A 369 6.42 21.92 -9.09
CA ARG A 369 4.98 21.92 -8.77
C ARG A 369 4.10 22.39 -9.93
N GLU A 370 4.60 23.28 -10.80
CA GLU A 370 3.80 23.77 -11.92
C GLU A 370 3.65 22.67 -12.97
N THR A 371 4.73 21.97 -13.30
CA THR A 371 4.69 20.79 -14.18
C THR A 371 3.68 19.75 -13.68
N VAL A 372 3.73 19.40 -12.39
CA VAL A 372 2.80 18.42 -11.80
C VAL A 372 1.34 18.93 -11.82
N ARG A 373 1.11 20.22 -11.58
CA ARG A 373 -0.23 20.83 -11.70
C ARG A 373 -0.78 20.75 -13.11
N GLN A 374 0.04 21.01 -14.13
CA GLN A 374 -0.38 20.92 -15.52
C GLN A 374 -0.78 19.49 -15.89
N ILE A 375 0.04 18.50 -15.51
CA ILE A 375 -0.28 17.08 -15.71
C ILE A 375 -1.60 16.71 -15.01
N ALA A 376 -1.80 17.17 -13.78
CA ALA A 376 -3.02 16.93 -13.01
C ALA A 376 -4.27 17.48 -13.70
N LEU A 377 -4.22 18.72 -14.20
CA LEU A 377 -5.34 19.35 -14.88
C LEU A 377 -5.62 18.69 -16.23
N MET A 378 -4.60 18.32 -17.00
CA MET A 378 -4.77 17.58 -18.25
C MET A 378 -5.39 16.20 -18.01
N ALA A 379 -4.90 15.44 -17.02
CA ALA A 379 -5.48 14.16 -16.65
C ALA A 379 -6.95 14.33 -16.22
N LYS A 380 -7.26 15.34 -15.40
CA LYS A 380 -8.65 15.58 -14.99
C LYS A 380 -9.54 15.96 -16.18
N ALA A 381 -9.03 16.77 -17.11
CA ALA A 381 -9.72 17.13 -18.34
C ALA A 381 -9.96 15.92 -19.26
N ALA A 382 -9.07 14.93 -19.25
CA ALA A 382 -9.24 13.67 -20.00
C ALA A 382 -10.35 12.76 -19.43
N GLY A 383 -10.80 13.01 -18.20
CA GLY A 383 -11.88 12.25 -17.54
C GLY A 383 -11.42 11.14 -16.59
N PHE A 384 -10.16 11.13 -16.17
CA PHE A 384 -9.66 10.13 -15.22
C PHE A 384 -10.38 10.17 -13.85
N ASP A 385 -10.64 9.00 -13.28
CA ASP A 385 -11.32 8.84 -11.98
C ASP A 385 -10.34 8.87 -10.80
N VAL A 386 -9.17 8.28 -11.01
CA VAL A 386 -8.06 8.22 -10.06
C VAL A 386 -6.81 8.83 -10.69
N HIS A 387 -6.07 9.59 -9.89
CA HIS A 387 -4.82 10.18 -10.28
C HIS A 387 -3.68 9.55 -9.52
N HIS A 388 -2.80 8.83 -10.20
CA HIS A 388 -1.63 8.20 -9.62
C HIS A 388 -0.37 9.05 -9.80
N VAL A 389 0.36 9.21 -8.70
CA VAL A 389 1.70 9.82 -8.66
C VAL A 389 2.69 8.76 -8.18
N GLY A 390 3.71 8.48 -8.99
CA GLY A 390 4.71 7.44 -8.79
C GLY A 390 5.70 7.74 -7.67
N ASP A 391 6.71 6.88 -7.58
CA ASP A 391 7.67 6.83 -6.48
C ASP A 391 9.09 7.31 -6.86
N ALA A 392 9.28 7.92 -8.04
CA ALA A 392 10.60 8.35 -8.52
C ALA A 392 11.17 9.61 -7.86
N GLY A 393 10.55 10.12 -6.80
CA GLY A 393 11.17 11.16 -5.97
C GLY A 393 12.25 10.60 -5.04
N TYR A 394 12.59 11.34 -3.99
CA TYR A 394 13.61 10.90 -3.05
C TYR A 394 13.14 9.70 -2.22
N HIS A 395 13.99 8.68 -2.10
CA HIS A 395 13.73 7.50 -1.28
C HIS A 395 12.38 6.82 -1.54
N GLY A 396 11.98 6.68 -2.81
CA GLY A 396 10.84 5.85 -3.19
C GLY A 396 9.47 6.42 -2.82
N ILE A 397 9.29 7.73 -3.01
CA ILE A 397 8.02 8.46 -2.88
C ILE A 397 8.13 9.73 -3.73
N ALA A 398 7.02 10.19 -4.32
CA ALA A 398 6.95 11.54 -4.90
C ALA A 398 7.32 12.63 -3.88
N LEU A 399 7.76 13.79 -4.37
CA LEU A 399 7.95 14.94 -3.48
C LEU A 399 6.63 15.25 -2.74
N PRO A 400 6.61 15.35 -1.40
CA PRO A 400 5.37 15.59 -0.65
C PRO A 400 4.62 16.83 -1.15
N GLU A 401 5.33 17.89 -1.51
CA GLU A 401 4.78 19.11 -2.08
C GLU A 401 4.06 18.88 -3.42
N ASN A 402 4.49 17.89 -4.20
CA ASN A 402 3.84 17.51 -5.45
C ASN A 402 2.57 16.71 -5.21
N ILE A 403 2.52 15.84 -4.20
CA ILE A 403 1.28 15.18 -3.75
C ILE A 403 0.25 16.24 -3.34
N LEU A 404 0.67 17.23 -2.55
CA LEU A 404 -0.17 18.34 -2.13
C LEU A 404 -0.63 19.21 -3.32
N ALA A 405 0.28 19.58 -4.21
CA ALA A 405 -0.02 20.41 -5.38
C ALA A 405 -1.02 19.72 -6.32
N TYR A 406 -0.82 18.42 -6.59
CA TYR A 406 -1.72 17.61 -7.39
C TYR A 406 -3.11 17.54 -6.74
N GLY A 407 -3.17 17.23 -5.44
CA GLY A 407 -4.42 17.19 -4.69
C GLY A 407 -5.16 18.53 -4.73
N ILE A 408 -4.48 19.65 -4.53
CA ILE A 408 -5.12 20.97 -4.64
C ILE A 408 -5.64 21.22 -6.07
N ALA A 409 -4.91 20.80 -7.11
CA ALA A 409 -5.32 20.99 -8.50
C ALA A 409 -6.64 20.30 -8.82
N ILE A 410 -6.81 19.04 -8.41
CA ILE A 410 -7.97 18.23 -8.83
C ILE A 410 -9.21 18.41 -7.94
N ARG A 411 -9.06 18.85 -6.69
CA ARG A 411 -10.16 18.92 -5.70
C ARG A 411 -10.17 20.14 -4.78
N GLY A 412 -9.22 21.06 -4.95
CA GLY A 412 -9.14 22.30 -4.19
C GLY A 412 -8.68 22.12 -2.73
N ARG A 413 -8.44 23.27 -2.07
CA ARG A 413 -7.87 23.31 -0.72
C ARG A 413 -8.76 22.67 0.34
N ARG A 414 -10.06 22.93 0.34
CA ARG A 414 -10.99 22.42 1.36
C ARG A 414 -10.96 20.90 1.47
N HIS A 415 -11.04 20.20 0.35
CA HIS A 415 -11.00 18.74 0.35
C HIS A 415 -9.60 18.20 0.67
N THR A 416 -8.56 18.80 0.10
CA THR A 416 -7.18 18.38 0.38
C THR A 416 -6.82 18.55 1.86
N TYR A 417 -7.10 19.72 2.46
CA TYR A 417 -6.81 19.97 3.88
C TYR A 417 -7.66 19.10 4.79
N ARG A 418 -8.93 18.83 4.44
CA ARG A 418 -9.73 17.85 5.18
C ARG A 418 -9.04 16.50 5.19
N ARG A 419 -8.53 16.00 4.05
CA ARG A 419 -7.84 14.70 4.01
C ARG A 419 -6.58 14.71 4.86
N MET A 420 -5.75 15.74 4.75
CA MET A 420 -4.51 15.87 5.54
C MET A 420 -4.78 15.88 7.05
N ALA A 421 -5.82 16.59 7.50
CA ALA A 421 -6.07 16.82 8.92
C ALA A 421 -6.99 15.79 9.59
N LEU A 422 -7.68 14.94 8.82
CA LEU A 422 -8.69 14.04 9.38
C LEU A 422 -8.02 12.91 10.17
N SER A 423 -8.15 12.99 11.49
CA SER A 423 -7.56 12.02 12.43
C SER A 423 -8.00 10.57 12.13
N PRO A 424 -7.05 9.60 12.12
CA PRO A 424 -7.35 8.17 12.01
C PRO A 424 -8.33 7.66 13.08
N TRP A 425 -8.46 8.36 14.20
CA TRP A 425 -9.31 8.00 15.34
C TRP A 425 -10.78 8.43 15.20
N ARG A 426 -11.13 9.19 14.16
CA ARG A 426 -12.52 9.60 13.91
C ARG A 426 -13.34 8.43 13.37
N ARG A 427 -14.50 8.22 13.98
CA ARG A 427 -15.47 7.15 13.67
C ARG A 427 -16.73 7.70 13.03
#